data_AF-A0A2R6NHM8-F1
#
_entry.id   AF-A0A2R6NHM8-F1
#
_cell.length_a   1.000
_cell.length_b   1.000
_cell.length_c   1.000
_cell.angle_alpha   90.00
_cell.angle_beta   90.00
_cell.angle_gamma   90.00
#
_symmetry.space_group_name_H-M   'P 1'
#
loop_
_entity.id
_entity.type
_entity.pdbx_description
1 polymer ?
#
loop_
_entity_poly.entity_id
_entity_poly.type
_entity_poly.pdbx_seq_one_letter_code
_entity_poly.pdbx_strand_id
1 'polypeptide(L)'
;MTLEKLEDDISEGILGSGKLSQWRAEEAEWLTKVVNQETHKTLDNPYEPKKETRLTQKQALAEIGAAMLSSSVVSAGLLGVLEEGIGLQEARSIMLLELDVGANSDVSMKTLQDLRSNWERDVESWRGRDAIYLTPLVQEAVKALDERSRTTALQSGAERGSLEAFTNGAADPDSSDDEKANRPTSEPASESKRKRGMSGRKPEKARPAMASELLAMRIDLPSSLHPIIRKHPAMKAAVDMEMGLREHQATGYCQTVLRGGVHWFRCNALKTRWSEQSELLPEEMRRTVRFFEYHKAEWRNKAEAEDARDMPGNAAYARRQVHDYERFLDGCRRAFEDVPGVDVDVLIASPTNMYDVE
;
A
#
# COMPACT_ATOMS: atom_id res chain seq x y z
N MET A 1 5.93 12.77 -7.91
CA MET A 1 5.52 11.39 -7.59
C MET A 1 4.27 11.11 -8.41
N THR A 2 4.31 10.15 -9.33
CA THR A 2 3.17 9.82 -10.20
C THR A 2 2.30 8.76 -9.51
N LEU A 3 1.01 8.68 -9.86
CA LEU A 3 0.11 7.66 -9.29
C LEU A 3 0.67 6.25 -9.51
N GLU A 4 1.23 5.99 -10.69
CA GLU A 4 1.86 4.70 -11.03
C GLU A 4 2.97 4.34 -10.05
N LYS A 5 3.89 5.28 -9.76
CA LYS A 5 4.96 5.05 -8.77
C LYS A 5 4.40 4.77 -7.36
N LEU A 6 3.32 5.47 -6.99
CA LEU A 6 2.66 5.23 -5.71
C LEU A 6 2.00 3.83 -5.67
N GLU A 7 1.38 3.39 -6.76
CA GLU A 7 0.78 2.05 -6.86
C GLU A 7 1.83 0.94 -6.85
N ASP A 8 2.97 1.17 -7.49
CA ASP A 8 4.13 0.28 -7.46
C ASP A 8 4.68 0.18 -6.03
N ASP A 9 4.95 1.33 -5.37
CA ASP A 9 5.42 1.38 -3.98
C ASP A 9 4.43 0.69 -3.00
N ILE A 10 3.12 0.82 -3.23
CA ILE A 10 2.09 0.15 -2.41
C ILE A 10 2.06 -1.37 -2.69
N SER A 11 2.26 -1.77 -3.95
CA SER A 11 2.21 -3.17 -4.37
C SER A 11 3.44 -3.95 -3.92
N GLU A 12 4.61 -3.31 -3.95
CA GLU A 12 5.91 -3.85 -3.53
C GLU A 12 6.12 -3.72 -2.01
N GLY A 13 5.43 -2.77 -1.36
CA GLY A 13 5.52 -2.53 0.08
C GLY A 13 4.68 -3.47 0.96
N ILE A 14 4.72 -3.21 2.28
CA ILE A 14 4.07 -3.99 3.36
C ILE A 14 2.54 -4.15 3.16
N LEU A 15 1.91 -3.25 2.41
CA LEU A 15 0.47 -3.25 2.14
C LEU A 15 0.06 -4.31 1.11
N GLY A 16 0.93 -4.57 0.13
CA GLY A 16 0.72 -5.54 -0.94
C GLY A 16 -0.39 -5.19 -1.94
N SER A 17 -0.38 -5.90 -3.07
CA SER A 17 -1.35 -5.74 -4.17
C SER A 17 -2.81 -6.01 -3.76
N GLY A 18 -3.02 -6.83 -2.73
CA GLY A 18 -4.35 -7.13 -2.18
C GLY A 18 -5.03 -5.90 -1.60
N LYS A 19 -4.28 -5.05 -0.87
CA LYS A 19 -4.85 -3.85 -0.26
C LYS A 19 -5.20 -2.78 -1.30
N LEU A 20 -4.36 -2.65 -2.33
CA LEU A 20 -4.62 -1.78 -3.48
C LEU A 20 -5.92 -2.17 -4.20
N SER A 21 -6.13 -3.48 -4.40
CA SER A 21 -7.36 -4.01 -5.02
C SER A 21 -8.60 -3.74 -4.16
N GLN A 22 -8.46 -3.85 -2.84
CA GLN A 22 -9.51 -3.47 -1.90
C GLN A 22 -9.86 -1.98 -2.01
N TRP A 23 -8.86 -1.09 -2.05
CA TRP A 23 -9.11 0.35 -2.18
C TRP A 23 -9.78 0.73 -3.50
N ARG A 24 -9.44 0.06 -4.61
CA ARG A 24 -10.15 0.24 -5.88
C ARG A 24 -11.61 -0.18 -5.80
N ALA A 25 -11.90 -1.29 -5.13
CA ALA A 25 -13.29 -1.75 -4.93
C ALA A 25 -14.08 -0.78 -4.02
N GLU A 26 -13.46 -0.32 -2.93
CA GLU A 26 -14.03 0.69 -2.02
C GLU A 26 -14.31 2.00 -2.74
N GLU A 27 -13.41 2.46 -3.62
CA GLU A 27 -13.60 3.67 -4.43
C GLU A 27 -14.77 3.52 -5.41
N ALA A 28 -14.83 2.40 -6.14
CA ALA A 28 -15.89 2.14 -7.10
C ALA A 28 -17.26 2.10 -6.41
N GLU A 29 -17.34 1.43 -5.26
CA GLU A 29 -18.55 1.40 -4.46
C GLU A 29 -18.92 2.79 -3.93
N TRP A 30 -17.95 3.57 -3.47
CA TRP A 30 -18.20 4.94 -3.02
C TRP A 30 -18.69 5.85 -4.15
N LEU A 31 -18.07 5.80 -5.33
CA LEU A 31 -18.45 6.59 -6.50
C LEU A 31 -19.87 6.25 -6.99
N THR A 32 -20.29 4.99 -6.93
CA THR A 32 -21.68 4.63 -7.26
C THR A 32 -22.69 5.14 -6.24
N LYS A 33 -22.33 5.11 -4.94
CA LYS A 33 -23.23 5.54 -3.86
C LYS A 33 -23.32 7.06 -3.74
N VAL A 34 -22.22 7.79 -3.96
CA VAL A 34 -22.20 9.25 -3.82
C VAL A 34 -23.10 9.97 -4.84
N VAL A 35 -23.50 9.29 -5.92
CA VAL A 35 -24.51 9.83 -6.85
C VAL A 35 -25.92 9.81 -6.23
N ASN A 36 -26.21 8.86 -5.34
CA ASN A 36 -27.50 8.71 -4.67
C ASN A 36 -27.58 9.58 -3.40
N GLN A 37 -28.26 10.73 -3.51
CA GLN A 37 -28.42 11.70 -2.42
C GLN A 37 -28.99 11.10 -1.10
N GLU A 38 -29.81 10.05 -1.20
CA GLU A 38 -30.40 9.38 -0.02
C GLU A 38 -29.34 8.66 0.84
N THR A 39 -28.22 8.25 0.25
CA THR A 39 -27.18 7.47 0.92
C THR A 39 -26.11 8.31 1.60
N HIS A 40 -26.11 9.64 1.40
CA HIS A 40 -25.04 10.54 1.86
C HIS A 40 -24.89 10.61 3.38
N LYS A 41 -25.97 10.37 4.14
CA LYS A 41 -25.94 10.50 5.61
C LYS A 41 -25.14 9.39 6.32
N THR A 42 -25.02 8.22 5.69
CA THR A 42 -24.38 7.04 6.28
C THR A 42 -23.16 6.57 5.48
N LEU A 43 -22.80 7.29 4.41
CA LEU A 43 -21.68 6.93 3.55
C LEU A 43 -20.36 7.39 4.19
N ASP A 44 -19.49 6.44 4.51
CA ASP A 44 -18.13 6.71 4.99
C ASP A 44 -17.30 7.29 3.83
N ASN A 45 -16.56 8.37 4.08
CA ASN A 45 -15.79 9.07 3.05
C ASN A 45 -14.35 8.52 3.00
N PRO A 46 -13.93 7.80 1.94
CA PRO A 46 -12.59 7.24 1.83
C PRO A 46 -11.48 8.30 1.71
N TYR A 47 -11.83 9.53 1.29
CA TYR A 47 -10.88 10.63 1.11
C TYR A 47 -10.56 11.39 2.42
N GLU A 48 -11.27 11.08 3.50
CA GLU A 48 -11.03 11.64 4.82
C GLU A 48 -10.44 10.59 5.77
N PRO A 49 -9.42 10.96 6.57
CA PRO A 49 -8.95 10.06 7.61
C PRO A 49 -10.09 9.82 8.59
N LYS A 50 -10.40 8.53 8.83
CA LYS A 50 -11.41 8.13 9.81
C LYS A 50 -11.09 8.77 11.14
N LYS A 51 -12.03 9.56 11.67
CA LYS A 51 -11.91 10.27 12.96
C LYS A 51 -12.08 9.27 14.09
N GLU A 52 -11.24 8.24 14.16
CA GLU A 52 -11.13 7.50 15.40
C GLU A 52 -10.39 8.39 16.39
N THR A 53 -11.13 8.90 17.37
CA THR A 53 -10.60 9.52 18.59
C THR A 53 -9.80 8.48 19.35
N ARG A 54 -8.56 8.25 18.95
CA ARG A 54 -7.64 7.41 19.72
C ARG A 54 -6.36 8.18 19.96
N LEU A 55 -5.97 8.16 21.23
CA LEU A 55 -4.92 8.95 21.83
C LEU A 55 -3.65 8.91 20.96
N THR A 56 -3.13 10.08 20.62
CA THR A 56 -1.85 10.18 19.89
C THR A 56 -0.75 9.48 20.69
N GLN A 57 0.26 8.91 20.01
CA GLN A 57 1.41 8.21 20.60
C GLN A 57 1.95 8.88 21.87
N LYS A 58 2.11 10.21 21.80
CA LYS A 58 2.63 11.02 22.90
C LYS A 58 1.68 11.11 24.10
N GLN A 59 0.36 11.11 23.87
CA GLN A 59 -0.63 11.12 24.93
C GLN A 59 -0.82 9.74 25.54
N ALA A 60 -0.77 8.65 24.76
CA ALA A 60 -0.86 7.28 25.30
C ALA A 60 0.36 6.93 26.16
N LEU A 61 1.57 7.25 25.67
CA LEU A 61 2.80 7.10 26.47
C LEU A 61 2.81 8.04 27.69
N ALA A 62 2.26 9.24 27.57
CA ALA A 62 2.11 10.14 28.72
C ALA A 62 1.05 9.66 29.71
N GLU A 63 0.01 8.96 29.29
CA GLU A 63 -1.05 8.45 30.16
C GLU A 63 -0.62 7.15 30.85
N ILE A 64 0.02 6.22 30.12
CA ILE A 64 0.68 5.03 30.69
C ILE A 64 1.81 5.46 31.63
N GLY A 65 2.63 6.41 31.19
CA GLY A 65 3.70 7.02 32.00
C GLY A 65 3.15 7.75 33.22
N ALA A 66 2.12 8.60 33.10
CA ALA A 66 1.55 9.34 34.23
C ALA A 66 0.78 8.46 35.22
N ALA A 67 0.09 7.43 34.74
CA ALA A 67 -0.57 6.45 35.61
C ALA A 67 0.46 5.67 36.46
N MET A 68 1.65 5.42 35.92
CA MET A 68 2.68 4.56 36.53
C MET A 68 3.85 5.30 37.20
N LEU A 69 4.10 6.57 36.88
CA LEU A 69 5.09 7.44 37.56
C LEU A 69 4.73 7.71 39.03
N SER A 70 3.53 7.34 39.47
CA SER A 70 3.17 7.24 40.88
C SER A 70 3.89 6.08 41.60
N SER A 71 4.51 5.16 40.86
CA SER A 71 5.13 3.92 41.36
C SER A 71 6.53 3.69 40.78
N SER A 72 7.56 4.18 41.48
CA SER A 72 8.97 3.74 41.46
C SER A 72 9.77 3.86 40.15
N VAL A 73 11.07 4.17 40.27
CA VAL A 73 12.10 4.19 39.20
C VAL A 73 12.19 2.85 38.44
N VAL A 74 11.77 1.74 39.07
CA VAL A 74 11.74 0.40 38.47
C VAL A 74 10.77 0.31 37.27
N SER A 75 9.70 1.12 37.25
CA SER A 75 8.70 1.09 36.17
C SER A 75 9.20 1.67 34.84
N ALA A 76 10.02 2.73 34.88
CA ALA A 76 10.59 3.34 33.68
C ALA A 76 11.67 2.45 33.02
N GLY A 77 12.50 1.78 33.83
CA GLY A 77 13.50 0.82 33.32
C GLY A 77 12.84 -0.40 32.67
N LEU A 78 11.79 -0.93 33.30
CA LEU A 78 11.00 -2.04 32.74
C LEU A 78 10.33 -1.64 31.41
N LEU A 79 9.74 -0.45 31.32
CA LEU A 79 9.14 0.04 30.08
C LEU A 79 10.17 0.10 28.93
N GLY A 80 11.35 0.65 29.17
CA GLY A 80 12.41 0.73 28.16
C GLY A 80 12.90 -0.63 27.68
N VAL A 81 12.96 -1.64 28.57
CA VAL A 81 13.29 -3.02 28.19
C VAL A 81 12.21 -3.62 27.30
N LEU A 82 10.94 -3.37 27.60
CA LEU A 82 9.82 -3.87 26.80
C LEU A 82 9.77 -3.18 25.42
N GLU A 83 9.93 -1.86 25.36
CA GLU A 83 9.97 -1.11 24.09
C GLU A 83 11.08 -1.62 23.16
N GLU A 84 12.29 -1.77 23.69
CA GLU A 84 13.41 -2.28 22.90
C GLU A 84 13.22 -3.74 22.50
N GLY A 85 12.73 -4.60 23.40
CA GLY A 85 12.49 -6.01 23.08
C GLY A 85 11.44 -6.17 21.98
N ILE A 86 10.39 -5.33 21.97
CA ILE A 86 9.41 -5.28 20.89
C ILE A 86 10.07 -4.79 19.59
N GLY A 87 10.87 -3.73 19.64
CA GLY A 87 11.61 -3.22 18.48
C GLY A 87 12.58 -4.25 17.88
N LEU A 88 13.21 -5.08 18.72
CA LEU A 88 14.06 -6.18 18.27
C LEU A 88 13.26 -7.31 17.61
N GLN A 89 12.05 -7.64 18.10
CA GLN A 89 11.14 -8.58 17.43
C GLN A 89 10.69 -8.06 16.05
N GLU A 90 10.42 -6.75 15.96
CA GLU A 90 10.03 -6.08 14.71
C GLU A 90 11.18 -6.06 13.70
N ALA A 91 12.39 -5.66 14.12
CA ALA A 91 13.59 -5.69 13.27
C ALA A 91 13.90 -7.10 12.75
N ARG A 92 13.73 -8.13 13.59
CA ARG A 92 13.82 -9.53 13.16
C ARG A 92 12.77 -9.88 12.11
N SER A 93 11.53 -9.45 12.30
CA SER A 93 10.44 -9.72 11.36
C SER A 93 10.67 -9.06 10.00
N ILE A 94 11.16 -7.81 10.00
CA ILE A 94 11.54 -7.10 8.77
C ILE A 94 12.66 -7.84 8.04
N MET A 95 13.71 -8.26 8.74
CA MET A 95 14.80 -9.03 8.11
C MET A 95 14.32 -10.37 7.55
N LEU A 96 13.38 -11.05 8.21
CA LEU A 96 12.79 -12.30 7.69
C LEU A 96 11.95 -12.06 6.43
N LEU A 97 11.19 -10.97 6.37
CA LEU A 97 10.46 -10.57 5.16
C LEU A 97 11.41 -10.30 3.99
N GLU A 98 12.48 -9.53 4.20
CA GLU A 98 13.49 -9.27 3.17
C GLU A 98 14.17 -10.54 2.66
N LEU A 99 14.39 -11.52 3.54
CA LEU A 99 14.94 -12.82 3.17
C LEU A 99 13.97 -13.66 2.34
N ASP A 100 12.66 -13.53 2.56
CA ASP A 100 11.60 -14.22 1.83
C ASP A 100 11.37 -13.60 0.44
N VAL A 101 11.42 -12.27 0.34
CA VAL A 101 11.38 -11.52 -0.95
C VAL A 101 12.55 -11.93 -1.86
N GLY A 102 13.67 -12.33 -1.26
CA GLY A 102 14.70 -13.08 -1.95
C GLY A 102 15.37 -12.27 -3.08
N ALA A 103 15.40 -12.82 -4.29
CA ALA A 103 16.12 -12.20 -5.42
C ALA A 103 15.50 -10.88 -5.92
N ASN A 104 14.30 -10.54 -5.42
CA ASN A 104 13.58 -9.31 -5.74
C ASN A 104 13.78 -8.23 -4.67
N SER A 105 14.53 -8.50 -3.59
CA SER A 105 14.84 -7.49 -2.59
C SER A 105 15.92 -6.54 -3.11
N ASP A 106 15.68 -5.24 -2.96
CA ASP A 106 16.65 -4.18 -3.24
C ASP A 106 17.82 -4.18 -2.23
N VAL A 107 17.67 -4.92 -1.12
CA VAL A 107 18.68 -4.98 -0.07
C VAL A 107 19.74 -6.02 -0.40
N SER A 108 20.98 -5.56 -0.54
CA SER A 108 22.10 -6.46 -0.81
C SER A 108 22.29 -7.48 0.33
N MET A 109 22.67 -8.72 -0.02
CA MET A 109 22.95 -9.76 0.97
C MET A 109 24.02 -9.34 2.00
N LYS A 110 24.98 -8.50 1.61
CA LYS A 110 25.99 -7.96 2.51
C LYS A 110 25.38 -7.01 3.54
N THR A 111 24.47 -6.13 3.09
CA THR A 111 23.73 -5.22 3.98
C THR A 111 22.87 -6.01 4.98
N LEU A 112 22.22 -7.10 4.55
CA LEU A 112 21.46 -7.98 5.46
C LEU A 112 22.36 -8.64 6.52
N GLN A 113 23.58 -9.04 6.14
CA GLN A 113 24.57 -9.59 7.09
C GLN A 113 25.04 -8.54 8.11
N ASP A 114 25.25 -7.31 7.67
CA ASP A 114 25.64 -6.19 8.56
C ASP A 114 24.50 -5.84 9.53
N LEU A 115 23.26 -5.76 9.03
CA LEU A 115 22.06 -5.54 9.84
C LEU A 115 21.87 -6.65 10.88
N ARG A 116 22.04 -7.91 10.48
CA ARG A 116 22.00 -9.04 11.39
C ARG A 116 23.05 -8.91 12.50
N SER A 117 24.30 -8.61 12.14
CA SER A 117 25.40 -8.53 13.12
C SER A 117 25.14 -7.41 14.14
N ASN A 118 24.57 -6.29 13.69
CA ASN A 118 24.12 -5.21 14.58
C ASN A 118 22.97 -5.67 15.47
N TRP A 119 21.95 -6.33 14.91
CA TRP A 119 20.82 -6.85 15.67
C TRP A 119 21.25 -7.87 16.73
N GLU A 120 22.19 -8.76 16.43
CA GLU A 120 22.75 -9.71 17.40
C GLU A 120 23.40 -9.00 18.59
N ARG A 121 24.18 -7.95 18.33
CA ARG A 121 24.77 -7.11 19.37
C ARG A 121 23.71 -6.42 20.21
N ASP A 122 22.66 -5.91 19.57
CA ASP A 122 21.58 -5.19 20.25
C ASP A 122 20.74 -6.16 21.11
N VAL A 123 20.51 -7.38 20.64
CA VAL A 123 19.88 -8.47 21.41
C VAL A 123 20.71 -8.81 22.65
N GLU A 124 22.04 -8.89 22.54
CA GLU A 124 22.89 -9.17 23.69
C GLU A 124 22.88 -8.03 24.72
N SER A 125 22.92 -6.78 24.24
CA SER A 125 22.75 -5.60 25.09
C SER A 125 21.39 -5.58 25.80
N TRP A 126 20.34 -5.93 25.08
CA TRP A 126 18.99 -6.04 25.61
C TRP A 126 18.88 -7.15 26.65
N ARG A 127 19.46 -8.34 26.43
CA ARG A 127 19.50 -9.43 27.43
C ARG A 127 20.12 -8.98 28.75
N GLY A 128 21.17 -8.17 28.70
CA GLY A 128 21.78 -7.59 29.90
C GLY A 128 20.82 -6.73 30.72
N ARG A 129 19.92 -5.99 30.05
CA ARG A 129 18.90 -5.17 30.71
C ARG A 129 17.66 -5.98 31.12
N ASP A 130 17.25 -6.94 30.30
CA ASP A 130 16.20 -7.92 30.60
C ASP A 130 16.49 -8.66 31.91
N ALA A 131 17.75 -9.08 32.10
CA ALA A 131 18.22 -9.75 33.31
C ALA A 131 18.03 -8.92 34.59
N ILE A 132 18.01 -7.59 34.46
CA ILE A 132 17.88 -6.65 35.60
C ILE A 132 16.42 -6.38 35.93
N TYR A 133 15.54 -6.26 34.92
CA TYR A 133 14.17 -5.77 35.11
C TYR A 133 13.09 -6.83 34.94
N LEU A 134 13.15 -7.67 33.90
CA LEU A 134 12.08 -8.63 33.58
C LEU A 134 12.36 -10.01 34.18
N THR A 135 13.60 -10.50 34.05
CA THR A 135 14.00 -11.81 34.58
C THR A 135 13.67 -12.00 36.06
N PRO A 136 13.88 -11.04 36.98
CA PRO A 136 13.51 -11.20 38.39
C PRO A 136 12.01 -11.39 38.61
N LEU A 137 11.17 -10.72 37.83
CA LEU A 137 9.71 -10.85 37.91
C LEU A 137 9.25 -12.24 37.44
N VAL A 138 9.88 -12.74 36.37
CA VAL A 138 9.63 -14.09 35.86
C VAL A 138 10.09 -15.15 36.87
N GLN A 139 11.28 -14.99 37.46
CA GLN A 139 11.79 -15.90 38.48
C GLN A 139 10.89 -15.94 39.72
N GLU A 140 10.38 -14.80 40.16
CA GLU A 140 9.43 -14.72 41.28
C GLU A 140 8.13 -15.45 40.96
N ALA A 141 7.58 -15.22 39.76
CA ALA A 141 6.39 -15.93 39.30
C ALA A 141 6.63 -17.45 39.20
N VAL A 142 7.81 -17.89 38.77
CA VAL A 142 8.18 -19.31 38.64
C VAL A 142 8.39 -19.98 40.00
N LYS A 143 8.94 -19.27 40.99
CA LYS A 143 9.11 -19.78 42.35
C LYS A 143 7.77 -20.05 43.05
N ALA A 144 6.76 -19.22 42.76
CA ALA A 144 5.42 -19.37 43.33
C ALA A 144 4.62 -20.56 42.75
N LEU A 145 5.11 -21.19 41.67
CA LEU A 145 4.45 -22.32 41.02
C LEU A 145 4.81 -23.66 41.69
N ASP A 146 3.83 -24.57 41.71
CA ASP A 146 4.03 -25.97 42.04
C ASP A 146 4.92 -26.68 40.99
N GLU A 147 5.59 -27.76 41.39
CA GLU A 147 6.56 -28.47 40.55
C GLU A 147 5.97 -28.94 39.20
N ARG A 148 4.69 -29.31 39.19
CA ARG A 148 3.96 -29.76 38.00
C ARG A 148 3.62 -28.61 37.05
N SER A 149 3.20 -27.45 37.58
CA SER A 149 3.01 -26.25 36.75
C SER A 149 4.34 -25.66 36.26
N ARG A 150 5.41 -25.79 37.05
CA ARG A 150 6.76 -25.33 36.68
C ARG A 150 7.32 -26.11 35.49
N THR A 151 7.23 -27.43 35.53
CA THR A 151 7.65 -28.31 34.41
C THR A 151 6.85 -28.03 33.15
N THR A 152 5.53 -27.83 33.26
CA THR A 152 4.65 -27.49 32.11
C THR A 152 5.02 -26.13 31.51
N ALA A 153 5.25 -25.11 32.33
CA ALA A 153 5.59 -23.77 31.85
C ALA A 153 6.96 -23.72 31.15
N LEU A 154 7.95 -24.47 31.64
CA LEU A 154 9.29 -24.56 31.03
C LEU A 154 9.30 -25.39 29.73
N GLN A 155 8.50 -26.46 29.65
CA GLN A 155 8.36 -27.29 28.44
C GLN A 155 7.68 -26.54 27.29
N SER A 156 6.64 -25.75 27.59
CA SER A 156 5.95 -24.93 26.58
C SER A 156 6.85 -23.89 25.90
N GLY A 157 7.90 -23.45 26.59
CA GLY A 157 8.93 -22.59 26.02
C GLY A 157 9.74 -23.32 24.94
N ALA A 158 10.05 -24.59 25.10
CA ALA A 158 10.86 -25.35 24.15
C ALA A 158 10.07 -25.75 22.88
N GLU A 159 8.78 -26.09 23.02
CA GLU A 159 7.96 -26.57 21.90
C GLU A 159 7.53 -25.46 20.92
N ARG A 160 7.37 -24.21 21.42
CA ARG A 160 6.92 -23.09 20.57
C ARG A 160 7.94 -22.68 19.49
N GLY A 161 9.23 -22.99 19.70
CA GLY A 161 10.27 -22.82 18.68
C GLY A 161 10.22 -23.86 17.54
N SER A 162 9.51 -24.98 17.73
CA SER A 162 9.37 -26.05 16.73
C SER A 162 8.14 -25.89 15.83
N LEU A 163 7.11 -25.14 16.27
CA LEU A 163 5.85 -25.00 15.54
C LEU A 163 5.94 -23.97 14.40
N GLU A 164 6.81 -22.97 14.52
CA GLU A 164 7.03 -21.98 13.44
C GLU A 164 7.81 -22.54 12.23
N ALA A 165 8.30 -23.79 12.32
CA ALA A 165 8.96 -24.50 11.22
C ALA A 165 8.01 -25.35 10.34
N PHE A 166 6.70 -25.41 10.64
CA PHE A 166 5.73 -26.24 9.92
C PHE A 166 4.53 -25.44 9.39
N THR A 167 4.77 -24.42 8.58
CA THR A 167 3.75 -23.92 7.63
C THR A 167 4.38 -23.57 6.29
N ASN A 168 5.07 -24.51 5.65
CA ASN A 168 5.41 -24.40 4.25
C ASN A 168 5.26 -25.76 3.57
N GLY A 169 4.26 -25.88 2.70
CA GLY A 169 4.08 -27.01 1.78
C GLY A 169 2.91 -27.93 2.11
N ALA A 170 1.68 -27.47 1.92
CA ALA A 170 0.59 -28.37 1.54
C ALA A 170 0.87 -28.85 0.10
N ALA A 171 1.64 -29.94 -0.02
CA ALA A 171 1.69 -30.75 -1.22
C ALA A 171 0.73 -31.92 -1.04
N ASP A 172 -0.22 -32.03 -1.97
CA ASP A 172 -1.13 -33.15 -2.14
C ASP A 172 -0.39 -34.50 -2.05
N PRO A 173 -0.84 -35.43 -1.19
CA PRO A 173 -0.50 -36.82 -1.31
C PRO A 173 -1.69 -37.58 -1.88
N ASP A 174 -1.67 -37.86 -3.18
CA ASP A 174 -2.29 -39.10 -3.64
C ASP A 174 -1.45 -39.78 -4.70
N SER A 175 -1.24 -41.07 -4.45
CA SER A 175 -0.34 -41.99 -5.12
C SER A 175 -1.07 -43.31 -5.26
N SER A 176 -1.29 -43.74 -6.51
CA SER A 176 -1.36 -45.14 -7.01
C SER A 176 -2.13 -45.13 -8.34
N ASP A 177 -1.84 -45.88 -9.40
CA ASP A 177 -1.14 -47.15 -9.55
C ASP A 177 -0.64 -47.39 -11.00
N ASP A 178 0.38 -48.25 -11.11
CA ASP A 178 0.71 -49.27 -12.14
C ASP A 178 0.71 -48.95 -13.67
N GLU A 179 1.83 -49.21 -14.37
CA GLU A 179 2.15 -50.53 -14.97
C GLU A 179 3.43 -50.51 -15.87
N LYS A 180 4.26 -51.54 -15.71
CA LYS A 180 5.08 -52.29 -16.70
C LYS A 180 6.10 -51.65 -17.69
N ALA A 181 7.33 -52.14 -17.50
CA ALA A 181 8.17 -52.91 -18.44
C ALA A 181 8.90 -52.22 -19.62
N ASN A 182 10.25 -52.21 -19.53
CA ASN A 182 11.23 -52.89 -20.40
C ASN A 182 12.51 -52.08 -20.66
N ARG A 183 13.66 -52.72 -20.38
CA ARG A 183 15.00 -52.43 -20.94
C ARG A 183 15.21 -53.41 -22.12
N PRO A 184 15.98 -53.09 -23.17
CA PRO A 184 17.46 -53.19 -23.10
C PRO A 184 18.21 -52.07 -23.88
N THR A 185 19.33 -51.54 -23.37
CA THR A 185 20.73 -51.86 -23.71
C THR A 185 21.20 -51.48 -25.13
N SER A 186 22.02 -50.42 -25.27
CA SER A 186 23.31 -50.39 -26.02
C SER A 186 23.86 -48.95 -26.23
N GLU A 187 25.11 -48.71 -25.83
CA GLU A 187 26.01 -47.65 -26.34
C GLU A 187 26.67 -48.10 -27.69
N PRO A 188 27.55 -47.32 -28.39
CA PRO A 188 28.07 -45.96 -28.16
C PRO A 188 28.13 -45.03 -29.41
N ALA A 189 28.63 -43.80 -29.16
CA ALA A 189 29.42 -42.92 -30.04
C ALA A 189 28.70 -41.98 -31.04
N SER A 190 28.73 -40.67 -30.73
CA SER A 190 29.51 -39.70 -31.54
C SER A 190 29.59 -38.35 -30.84
N GLU A 191 30.81 -37.83 -30.73
CA GLU A 191 31.15 -36.51 -30.24
C GLU A 191 30.45 -35.40 -31.03
N SER A 192 29.89 -34.42 -30.31
CA SER A 192 29.75 -33.06 -30.81
C SER A 192 29.65 -32.09 -29.64
N LYS A 193 30.81 -31.49 -29.32
CA LYS A 193 30.97 -30.39 -28.37
C LYS A 193 30.11 -29.21 -28.79
N ARG A 194 29.03 -28.95 -28.05
CA ARG A 194 28.41 -27.62 -27.97
C ARG A 194 28.42 -27.14 -26.53
N LYS A 195 29.19 -26.08 -26.33
CA LYS A 195 29.44 -25.32 -25.10
C LYS A 195 28.12 -24.79 -24.55
N ARG A 196 27.49 -25.56 -23.64
CA ARG A 196 26.38 -25.11 -22.81
C ARG A 196 26.97 -24.18 -21.75
N GLY A 197 26.62 -22.90 -21.80
CA GLY A 197 26.96 -21.94 -20.76
C GLY A 197 26.44 -22.44 -19.41
N MET A 198 27.34 -22.70 -18.48
CA MET A 198 27.02 -22.95 -17.08
C MET A 198 26.46 -21.66 -16.47
N SER A 199 25.15 -21.48 -16.54
CA SER A 199 24.43 -20.74 -15.49
C SER A 199 24.20 -21.72 -14.35
N GLY A 200 25.26 -21.96 -13.58
CA GLY A 200 25.14 -22.60 -12.28
C GLY A 200 24.56 -21.60 -11.29
N ARG A 201 23.25 -21.31 -11.34
CA ARG A 201 22.57 -20.78 -10.15
C ARG A 201 22.52 -21.92 -9.14
N LYS A 202 23.55 -21.99 -8.29
CA LYS A 202 23.51 -22.76 -7.05
C LYS A 202 22.27 -22.29 -6.27
N PRO A 203 21.46 -23.20 -5.71
CA PRO A 203 20.33 -22.80 -4.89
C PRO A 203 20.84 -21.98 -3.70
N GLU A 204 20.12 -20.91 -3.38
CA GLU A 204 20.36 -19.94 -2.30
C GLU A 204 20.35 -20.61 -0.92
N LYS A 205 21.37 -21.40 -0.59
CA LYS A 205 21.46 -22.07 0.72
C LYS A 205 21.73 -21.09 1.87
N ALA A 206 22.23 -19.90 1.57
CA ALA A 206 22.63 -18.90 2.57
C ALA A 206 21.46 -18.17 3.23
N ARG A 207 20.37 -17.93 2.49
CA ARG A 207 19.17 -17.24 2.99
C ARG A 207 18.32 -18.07 3.98
N PRO A 208 17.97 -19.34 3.70
CA PRO A 208 17.23 -20.16 4.66
C PRO A 208 18.06 -20.50 5.91
N ALA A 209 19.40 -20.57 5.79
CA ALA A 209 20.28 -20.70 6.95
C ALA A 209 20.21 -19.46 7.84
N MET A 210 20.32 -18.25 7.26
CA MET A 210 20.19 -16.99 8.01
C MET A 210 18.81 -16.85 8.67
N ALA A 211 17.73 -17.21 7.98
CA ALA A 211 16.39 -17.19 8.56
C ALA A 211 16.28 -18.12 9.78
N SER A 212 16.82 -19.34 9.67
CA SER A 212 16.84 -20.30 10.79
C SER A 212 17.65 -19.79 11.99
N GLU A 213 18.78 -19.12 11.74
CA GLU A 213 19.63 -18.53 12.78
C GLU A 213 18.97 -17.33 13.49
N LEU A 214 18.28 -16.46 12.74
CA LEU A 214 17.45 -15.40 13.32
C LEU A 214 16.32 -15.99 14.17
N LEU A 215 15.68 -17.06 13.69
CA LEU A 215 14.61 -17.73 14.42
C LEU A 215 15.08 -18.34 15.75
N ALA A 216 16.29 -18.92 15.75
CA ALA A 216 16.90 -19.55 16.91
C ALA A 216 17.16 -18.58 18.08
N MET A 217 17.41 -17.30 17.80
CA MET A 217 17.63 -16.29 18.83
C MET A 217 16.31 -15.76 19.41
N ARG A 218 16.00 -16.17 20.64
CA ARG A 218 14.75 -15.83 21.31
C ARG A 218 14.80 -14.48 22.03
N ILE A 219 13.69 -13.76 21.92
CA ILE A 219 13.38 -12.54 22.68
C ILE A 219 12.13 -12.87 23.52
N ASP A 220 12.35 -13.19 24.79
CA ASP A 220 11.31 -13.68 25.69
C ASP A 220 10.59 -12.51 26.40
N LEU A 221 9.64 -11.89 25.67
CA LEU A 221 8.73 -10.89 26.23
C LEU A 221 7.57 -11.54 27.00
N PRO A 222 6.82 -10.80 27.85
CA PRO A 222 5.69 -11.36 28.61
C PRO A 222 4.64 -12.10 27.75
N SER A 223 4.41 -11.71 26.51
CA SER A 223 3.53 -12.40 25.55
C SER A 223 4.08 -13.73 25.03
N SER A 224 5.40 -13.93 25.07
CA SER A 224 6.09 -15.18 24.72
C SER A 224 6.07 -16.20 25.87
N LEU A 225 5.75 -15.76 27.10
CA LEU A 225 5.71 -16.62 28.28
C LEU A 225 4.41 -17.43 28.39
N HIS A 226 4.48 -18.55 29.10
CA HIS A 226 3.32 -19.42 29.34
C HIS A 226 2.21 -18.66 30.11
N PRO A 227 0.92 -18.87 29.78
CA PRO A 227 -0.20 -18.16 30.41
C PRO A 227 -0.25 -18.24 31.95
N ILE A 228 0.29 -19.31 32.53
CA ILE A 228 0.37 -19.49 33.99
C ILE A 228 1.31 -18.46 34.62
N ILE A 229 2.48 -18.22 34.03
CA ILE A 229 3.45 -17.21 34.50
C ILE A 229 2.88 -15.81 34.27
N ARG A 230 2.24 -15.60 33.11
CA ARG A 230 1.66 -14.31 32.71
C ARG A 230 0.54 -13.83 33.65
N LYS A 231 -0.23 -14.75 34.23
CA LYS A 231 -1.33 -14.43 35.17
C LYS A 231 -0.84 -14.13 36.60
N HIS A 232 0.45 -14.32 36.89
CA HIS A 232 0.99 -14.11 38.22
C HIS A 232 0.95 -12.61 38.61
N PRO A 233 0.63 -12.25 39.88
CA PRO A 233 0.54 -10.85 40.31
C PRO A 233 1.82 -10.03 40.04
N ALA A 234 3.01 -10.64 40.21
CA ALA A 234 4.29 -9.98 39.94
C ALA A 234 4.50 -9.63 38.46
N MET A 235 3.83 -10.33 37.54
CA MET A 235 3.93 -10.10 36.09
C MET A 235 2.89 -9.10 35.57
N LYS A 236 1.85 -8.78 36.35
CA LYS A 236 0.72 -7.97 35.90
C LYS A 236 1.15 -6.63 35.29
N ALA A 237 2.01 -5.89 35.97
CA ALA A 237 2.48 -4.60 35.47
C ALA A 237 3.27 -4.72 34.14
N ALA A 238 4.14 -5.73 34.02
CA ALA A 238 4.91 -5.97 32.79
C ALA A 238 3.99 -6.36 31.61
N VAL A 239 2.96 -7.16 31.89
CA VAL A 239 1.98 -7.58 30.88
C VAL A 239 1.10 -6.42 30.42
N ASP A 240 0.61 -5.60 31.35
CA ASP A 240 -0.21 -4.44 31.03
C ASP A 240 0.61 -3.41 30.21
N MET A 241 1.88 -3.21 30.55
CA MET A 241 2.80 -2.35 29.78
C MET A 241 3.04 -2.89 28.36
N GLU A 242 3.39 -4.17 28.21
CA GLU A 242 3.63 -4.76 26.88
C GLU A 242 2.36 -4.72 26.01
N MET A 243 1.21 -5.03 26.59
CA MET A 243 -0.08 -5.00 25.89
C MET A 243 -0.39 -3.59 25.37
N GLY A 244 -0.21 -2.55 26.20
CA GLY A 244 -0.39 -1.17 25.77
C GLY A 244 0.58 -0.74 24.65
N LEU A 245 1.84 -1.18 24.70
CA LEU A 245 2.83 -0.93 23.65
C LEU A 245 2.43 -1.62 22.32
N ARG A 246 1.96 -2.86 22.37
CA ARG A 246 1.52 -3.60 21.17
C ARG A 246 0.25 -3.01 20.56
N GLU A 247 -0.72 -2.62 21.38
CA GLU A 247 -1.92 -1.90 20.91
C GLU A 247 -1.54 -0.58 20.23
N HIS A 248 -0.54 0.11 20.76
CA HIS A 248 -0.02 1.34 20.18
C HIS A 248 0.63 1.09 18.80
N GLN A 249 1.51 0.09 18.69
CA GLN A 249 2.11 -0.28 17.40
C GLN A 249 1.04 -0.64 16.36
N ALA A 250 0.08 -1.50 16.72
CA ALA A 250 -1.02 -1.86 15.84
C ALA A 250 -1.81 -0.63 15.37
N THR A 251 -2.04 0.33 16.27
CA THR A 251 -2.70 1.60 15.93
C THR A 251 -1.85 2.44 14.96
N GLY A 252 -0.53 2.52 15.16
CA GLY A 252 0.39 3.22 14.26
C GLY A 252 0.44 2.60 12.86
N TYR A 253 0.46 1.27 12.76
CA TYR A 253 0.34 0.54 11.50
C TYR A 253 -0.99 0.85 10.81
N CYS A 254 -2.12 0.74 11.52
CA CYS A 254 -3.43 1.10 11.01
C CYS A 254 -3.49 2.55 10.52
N GLN A 255 -2.91 3.49 11.26
CA GLN A 255 -2.87 4.89 10.86
C GLN A 255 -2.02 5.14 9.62
N THR A 256 -0.91 4.42 9.47
CA THR A 256 -0.03 4.51 8.29
C THR A 256 -0.73 3.95 7.06
N VAL A 257 -1.41 2.81 7.19
CA VAL A 257 -2.27 2.21 6.16
C VAL A 257 -3.37 3.18 5.74
N LEU A 258 -4.07 3.80 6.70
CA LEU A 258 -5.13 4.77 6.43
C LEU A 258 -4.60 6.03 5.73
N ARG A 259 -3.44 6.56 6.14
CA ARG A 259 -2.79 7.69 5.47
C ARG A 259 -2.37 7.35 4.04
N GLY A 260 -1.82 6.16 3.82
CA GLY A 260 -1.48 5.64 2.49
C GLY A 260 -2.70 5.55 1.59
N GLY A 261 -3.81 4.99 2.11
CA GLY A 261 -5.08 4.92 1.39
C GLY A 261 -5.63 6.30 1.01
N VAL A 262 -5.74 7.22 1.97
CA VAL A 262 -6.20 8.60 1.71
C VAL A 262 -5.34 9.31 0.66
N HIS A 263 -4.02 9.12 0.72
CA HIS A 263 -3.11 9.70 -0.27
C HIS A 263 -3.36 9.13 -1.67
N TRP A 264 -3.49 7.80 -1.77
CA TRP A 264 -3.82 7.12 -3.02
C TRP A 264 -5.15 7.60 -3.61
N PHE A 265 -6.22 7.64 -2.82
CA PHE A 265 -7.53 8.13 -3.24
C PHE A 265 -7.43 9.55 -3.84
N ARG A 266 -6.74 10.48 -3.15
CA ARG A 266 -6.56 11.86 -3.65
C ARG A 266 -5.79 11.92 -4.97
N CYS A 267 -4.73 11.11 -5.11
CA CYS A 267 -3.96 11.04 -6.34
C CYS A 267 -4.78 10.43 -7.49
N ASN A 268 -5.62 9.44 -7.21
CA ASN A 268 -6.49 8.83 -8.21
C ASN A 268 -7.61 9.79 -8.67
N ALA A 269 -8.25 10.51 -7.74
CA ALA A 269 -9.22 11.55 -8.06
C ALA A 269 -8.60 12.67 -8.91
N LEU A 270 -7.36 13.08 -8.60
CA LEU A 270 -6.64 14.08 -9.40
C LEU A 270 -6.35 13.58 -10.82
N LYS A 271 -5.95 12.31 -10.97
CA LYS A 271 -5.74 11.67 -12.28
C LYS A 271 -7.04 11.60 -13.08
N THR A 272 -8.14 11.22 -12.44
CA THR A 272 -9.47 11.14 -13.08
C THR A 272 -9.90 12.51 -13.56
N ARG A 273 -9.86 13.53 -12.70
CA ARG A 273 -10.17 14.91 -13.06
C ARG A 273 -9.29 15.46 -14.19
N TRP A 274 -7.99 15.14 -14.17
CA TRP A 274 -7.09 15.56 -15.24
C TRP A 274 -7.44 14.89 -16.57
N SER A 275 -7.81 13.61 -16.54
CA SER A 275 -8.25 12.87 -17.72
C SER A 275 -9.55 13.47 -18.28
N GLU A 276 -10.54 13.72 -17.43
CA GLU A 276 -11.78 14.43 -17.80
C GLU A 276 -11.48 15.80 -18.42
N GLN A 277 -10.60 16.59 -17.80
CA GLN A 277 -10.24 17.91 -18.32
C GLN A 277 -9.54 17.83 -19.69
N SER A 278 -8.72 16.80 -19.91
CA SER A 278 -8.05 16.57 -21.19
C SER A 278 -9.00 16.17 -22.31
N GLU A 279 -10.17 15.61 -21.98
CA GLU A 279 -11.23 15.27 -22.93
C GLU A 279 -12.22 16.44 -23.14
N LEU A 280 -12.60 17.11 -22.04
CA LEU A 280 -13.57 18.22 -22.05
C LEU A 280 -13.01 19.46 -22.75
N LEU A 281 -11.74 19.80 -22.54
CA LEU A 281 -11.17 21.03 -23.08
C LEU A 281 -11.18 21.05 -24.62
N PRO A 282 -10.73 20.00 -25.33
CA PRO A 282 -10.92 19.89 -26.78
C PRO A 282 -12.39 19.97 -27.20
N GLU A 283 -13.30 19.36 -26.45
CA GLU A 283 -14.73 19.38 -26.79
C GLU A 283 -15.35 20.77 -26.66
N GLU A 284 -15.01 21.53 -25.61
CA GLU A 284 -15.42 22.93 -25.47
C GLU A 284 -14.83 23.83 -26.57
N MET A 285 -13.60 23.55 -27.02
CA MET A 285 -13.01 24.23 -28.19
C MET A 285 -13.79 23.92 -29.47
N ARG A 286 -14.18 22.65 -29.71
CA ARG A 286 -15.04 22.26 -30.84
C ARG A 286 -16.40 22.96 -30.78
N ARG A 287 -17.04 22.99 -29.60
CA ARG A 287 -18.32 23.69 -29.38
C ARG A 287 -18.21 25.17 -29.69
N THR A 288 -17.12 25.83 -29.29
CA THR A 288 -16.85 27.23 -29.57
C THR A 288 -16.76 27.51 -31.08
N VAL A 289 -16.04 26.66 -31.83
CA VAL A 289 -15.94 26.77 -33.30
C VAL A 289 -17.30 26.59 -33.95
N ARG A 290 -18.05 25.54 -33.55
CA ARG A 290 -19.40 25.28 -34.08
C ARG A 290 -20.36 26.42 -33.80
N PHE A 291 -20.29 27.01 -32.61
CA PHE A 291 -21.10 28.16 -32.22
C PHE A 291 -20.83 29.39 -33.11
N PHE A 292 -19.55 29.69 -33.36
CA PHE A 292 -19.20 30.82 -34.23
C PHE A 292 -19.60 30.59 -35.69
N GLU A 293 -19.40 29.39 -36.23
CA GLU A 293 -19.81 29.09 -37.61
C GLU A 293 -21.35 29.11 -37.75
N TYR A 294 -22.09 28.59 -36.76
CA TYR A 294 -23.55 28.66 -36.74
C TYR A 294 -24.05 30.10 -36.81
N HIS A 295 -23.57 30.99 -35.92
CA HIS A 295 -24.01 32.38 -35.92
C HIS A 295 -23.53 33.17 -37.13
N LYS A 296 -22.34 32.87 -37.65
CA LYS A 296 -21.87 33.43 -38.92
C LYS A 296 -22.82 33.09 -40.07
N ALA A 297 -23.26 31.84 -40.17
CA ALA A 297 -24.23 31.41 -41.17
C ALA A 297 -25.60 32.09 -40.98
N GLU A 298 -26.07 32.20 -39.74
CA GLU A 298 -27.31 32.91 -39.39
C GLU A 298 -27.27 34.39 -39.82
N TRP A 299 -26.19 35.11 -39.50
CA TRP A 299 -26.02 36.51 -39.91
C TRP A 299 -25.86 36.68 -41.42
N ARG A 300 -25.26 35.71 -42.12
CA ARG A 300 -25.18 35.69 -43.60
C ARG A 300 -26.56 35.57 -44.21
N ASN A 301 -27.36 34.60 -43.77
CA ASN A 301 -28.74 34.42 -44.22
C ASN A 301 -29.59 35.68 -43.95
N LYS A 302 -29.36 36.34 -42.81
CA LYS A 302 -30.04 37.59 -42.48
C LYS A 302 -29.61 38.75 -43.38
N ALA A 303 -28.34 38.85 -43.75
CA ALA A 303 -27.88 39.88 -44.68
C ALA A 303 -28.56 39.73 -46.05
N GLU A 304 -28.60 38.51 -46.59
CA GLU A 304 -29.25 38.20 -47.86
C GLU A 304 -30.75 38.49 -47.83
N ALA A 305 -31.43 38.16 -46.72
CA ALA A 305 -32.85 38.44 -46.54
C ALA A 305 -33.15 39.95 -46.48
N GLU A 306 -32.28 40.76 -45.86
CA GLU A 306 -32.44 42.21 -45.78
C GLU A 306 -32.07 42.92 -47.10
N ASP A 307 -31.11 42.39 -47.86
CA ASP A 307 -30.84 42.83 -49.24
C ASP A 307 -32.06 42.61 -50.13
N ALA A 308 -32.71 41.43 -50.02
CA ALA A 308 -33.92 41.12 -50.76
C ALA A 308 -35.12 42.02 -50.39
N ARG A 309 -35.09 42.67 -49.22
CA ARG A 309 -36.07 43.65 -48.75
C ARG A 309 -35.71 45.10 -49.07
N ASP A 310 -34.62 45.33 -49.79
CA ASP A 310 -34.10 46.66 -50.14
C ASP A 310 -33.80 47.54 -48.91
N MET A 311 -33.28 46.91 -47.84
CA MET A 311 -32.89 47.55 -46.58
C MET A 311 -31.35 47.57 -46.42
N PRO A 312 -30.61 48.42 -47.17
CA PRO A 312 -29.16 48.33 -47.29
C PRO A 312 -28.41 48.57 -45.97
N GLY A 313 -28.96 49.37 -45.06
CA GLY A 313 -28.37 49.62 -43.75
C GLY A 313 -28.37 48.37 -42.85
N ASN A 314 -29.48 47.62 -42.85
CA ASN A 314 -29.62 46.38 -42.07
C ASN A 314 -28.72 45.29 -42.64
N ALA A 315 -28.67 45.17 -43.98
CA ALA A 315 -27.78 44.23 -44.65
C ALA A 315 -26.30 44.56 -44.39
N ALA A 316 -25.91 45.84 -44.42
CA ALA A 316 -24.55 46.26 -44.08
C ALA A 316 -24.18 45.92 -42.62
N TYR A 317 -25.10 46.11 -41.67
CA TYR A 317 -24.89 45.70 -40.28
C TYR A 317 -24.73 44.18 -40.13
N ALA A 318 -25.59 43.40 -40.78
CA ALA A 318 -25.50 41.94 -40.76
C ALA A 318 -24.17 41.43 -41.36
N ARG A 319 -23.71 42.00 -42.49
CA ARG A 319 -22.39 41.67 -43.07
C ARG A 319 -21.23 42.01 -42.13
N ARG A 320 -21.32 43.11 -41.38
CA ARG A 320 -20.33 43.43 -40.34
C ARG A 320 -20.28 42.34 -39.26
N GLN A 321 -21.44 41.84 -38.81
CA GLN A 321 -21.49 40.72 -37.86
C GLN A 321 -20.84 39.46 -38.44
N VAL A 322 -21.10 39.12 -39.71
CA VAL A 322 -20.44 37.99 -40.39
C VAL A 322 -18.92 38.13 -40.33
N HIS A 323 -18.38 39.30 -40.67
CA HIS A 323 -16.94 39.58 -40.62
C HIS A 323 -16.38 39.45 -39.19
N ASP A 324 -17.11 39.90 -38.16
CA ASP A 324 -16.69 39.76 -36.77
C ASP A 324 -16.59 38.28 -36.35
N TYR A 325 -17.54 37.43 -36.75
CA TYR A 325 -17.48 35.98 -36.50
C TYR A 325 -16.39 35.28 -37.33
N GLU A 326 -16.13 35.71 -38.56
CA GLU A 326 -14.97 35.24 -39.34
C GLU A 326 -13.66 35.52 -38.60
N ARG A 327 -13.51 36.73 -38.03
CA ARG A 327 -12.35 37.08 -37.24
C ARG A 327 -12.22 36.23 -35.97
N PHE A 328 -13.32 35.84 -35.35
CA PHE A 328 -13.30 34.93 -34.20
C PHE A 328 -12.86 33.52 -34.59
N LEU A 329 -13.33 33.00 -35.72
CA LEU A 329 -12.89 31.71 -36.26
C LEU A 329 -11.39 31.71 -36.63
N ASP A 330 -10.88 32.80 -37.21
CA ASP A 330 -9.44 32.98 -37.45
C ASP A 330 -8.63 33.09 -36.14
N GLY A 331 -9.26 33.59 -35.08
CA GLY A 331 -8.73 33.52 -33.72
C GLY A 331 -8.62 32.08 -33.22
N CYS A 332 -9.67 31.28 -33.39
CA CYS A 332 -9.69 29.86 -33.04
C CYS A 332 -8.64 29.07 -33.81
N ARG A 333 -8.47 29.29 -35.12
CA ARG A 333 -7.44 28.62 -35.94
C ARG A 333 -6.04 28.77 -35.35
N ARG A 334 -5.69 29.99 -34.94
CA ARG A 334 -4.38 30.29 -34.34
C ARG A 334 -4.25 29.76 -32.92
N ALA A 335 -5.34 29.81 -32.14
CA ALA A 335 -5.31 29.39 -30.75
C ALA A 335 -5.34 27.87 -30.57
N PHE A 336 -5.91 27.13 -31.52
CA PHE A 336 -6.12 25.68 -31.43
C PHE A 336 -5.19 24.87 -32.34
N GLU A 337 -4.23 25.52 -33.02
CA GLU A 337 -3.29 24.89 -33.97
C GLU A 337 -2.54 23.68 -33.36
N ASP A 338 -2.13 23.80 -32.10
CA ASP A 338 -1.36 22.76 -31.40
C ASP A 338 -2.23 21.77 -30.61
N VAL A 339 -3.56 21.85 -30.69
CA VAL A 339 -4.46 21.01 -29.90
C VAL A 339 -4.83 19.74 -30.67
N PRO A 340 -4.40 18.55 -30.22
CA PRO A 340 -4.70 17.31 -30.92
C PRO A 340 -6.21 17.05 -31.04
N GLY A 341 -6.69 16.77 -32.26
CA GLY A 341 -8.09 16.44 -32.50
C GLY A 341 -9.06 17.63 -32.54
N VAL A 342 -8.56 18.87 -32.61
CA VAL A 342 -9.36 20.09 -32.85
C VAL A 342 -8.87 20.74 -34.14
N ASP A 343 -9.34 20.23 -35.28
CA ASP A 343 -9.10 20.86 -36.57
C ASP A 343 -10.27 21.78 -36.92
N VAL A 344 -10.01 23.09 -36.85
CA VAL A 344 -11.02 24.13 -37.08
C VAL A 344 -11.59 24.06 -38.50
N ASP A 345 -10.77 23.74 -39.50
CA ASP A 345 -11.21 23.70 -40.89
C ASP A 345 -12.05 22.46 -41.18
N VAL A 346 -11.71 21.31 -40.58
CA VAL A 346 -12.53 20.10 -40.65
C VAL A 346 -13.89 20.30 -39.96
N LEU A 347 -13.92 21.01 -38.82
CA LEU A 347 -15.15 21.29 -38.07
C LEU A 347 -16.08 22.25 -38.81
N ILE A 348 -15.52 23.23 -39.52
CA ILE A 348 -16.30 24.14 -40.38
C ILE A 348 -16.85 23.38 -41.61
N ALA A 349 -16.06 22.47 -42.19
CA ALA A 349 -16.46 21.68 -43.36
C ALA A 349 -17.52 20.60 -43.06
N SER A 350 -17.60 20.15 -41.80
CA SER A 350 -18.57 19.15 -41.34
C SER A 350 -19.53 19.75 -40.30
N PRO A 351 -20.54 20.54 -40.74
CA PRO A 351 -21.54 21.10 -39.83
C PRO A 351 -22.42 19.96 -39.29
N THR A 352 -21.96 19.29 -38.25
CA THR A 352 -22.83 18.41 -37.46
C THR A 352 -23.76 19.34 -36.69
N ASN A 353 -25.07 19.10 -36.82
CA ASN A 353 -26.09 19.94 -36.23
C ASN A 353 -25.83 20.06 -34.72
N MET A 354 -25.92 21.28 -34.17
CA MET A 354 -25.70 21.53 -32.73
C MET A 354 -26.66 20.72 -31.84
N TYR A 355 -27.73 20.16 -32.43
CA TYR A 355 -28.76 19.35 -31.79
C TYR A 355 -28.56 17.83 -31.92
N ASP A 356 -27.51 17.35 -32.60
CA ASP A 356 -27.27 15.90 -32.81
C ASP A 356 -26.26 15.29 -31.81
N VAL A 357 -25.97 15.98 -30.71
CA VAL A 357 -25.10 15.47 -29.63
C VAL A 357 -25.93 15.34 -28.36
N GLU A 358 -26.58 14.19 -28.19
CA GLU A 358 -27.13 13.70 -26.91
C GLU A 358 -26.20 12.64 -26.30
#